data_AF-A0A5N5VYK2-F1
#
_entry.id   AF-A0A5N5VYK2-F1
#
_cell.length_a   1.000
_cell.length_b   1.000
_cell.length_c   1.000
_cell.angle_alpha   90.00
_cell.angle_beta   90.00
_cell.angle_gamma   90.00
#
_symmetry.space_group_name_H-M   'P 1'
#
loop_
_entity.id
_entity.type
_entity.pdbx_description
1 polymer ?
#
loop_
_entity_poly.entity_id
_entity_poly.type
_entity_poly.pdbx_seq_one_letter_code
_entity_poly.pdbx_strand_id
1 'polypeptide(L)'
;MGPPVQDHAAGRPTGRRWHPVRDRDRHRREPGRTHRGRVDGGGAGPVTEHPRAHTAHLRTARLELTPLDPAADARHLHHAYGDEEVMRWWTRPACADPAETERYLTSCAAAPGARLWTIRAPDGTVPGMAGLLGGTDVPGLTWLLRRDSWGHGYATEAAAAVVGHALEDGGLDRVEAWIEAGNRRSLAVAARVGLTERARLAQHYPHRPGPHEMVVLGKARAEEPLTTLAVITELPVRDVAATLRLVEAALGARTAFAIGDPPEFAEAALTPWSAGPRLRLAAVPGPGPVEPVRLHLDAAGTADSLHRRAVDAGARVDGPPARRPWGRSEFVITLPEGHELTVSAPV
;
A
#
# COMPACT_ATOMS: atom_id res chain seq x y z
N MET A 1 -2.80 -38.86 36.03
CA MET A 1 -2.63 -38.44 37.45
C MET A 1 -1.22 -37.93 37.60
N GLY A 2 -1.06 -36.73 38.17
CA GLY A 2 -0.06 -35.74 37.77
C GLY A 2 1.42 -36.05 38.03
N PRO A 3 2.34 -35.39 37.31
CA PRO A 3 3.77 -35.43 37.60
C PRO A 3 4.11 -34.50 38.79
N PRO A 4 5.27 -34.72 39.46
CA PRO A 4 5.57 -34.14 40.76
C PRO A 4 6.10 -32.71 40.69
N VAL A 5 5.79 -31.96 41.76
CA VAL A 5 6.32 -30.63 42.09
C VAL A 5 7.81 -30.76 42.42
N GLN A 6 8.66 -29.99 41.73
CA GLN A 6 10.04 -29.73 42.16
C GLN A 6 10.11 -28.30 42.69
N ASP A 7 10.50 -28.22 43.96
CA ASP A 7 10.80 -27.04 44.73
C ASP A 7 12.28 -26.67 44.47
N HIS A 8 12.55 -25.49 43.90
CA HIS A 8 13.90 -24.94 43.87
C HIS A 8 13.90 -23.50 44.36
N ALA A 9 14.59 -23.37 45.50
CA ALA A 9 14.80 -22.18 46.29
C ALA A 9 15.56 -21.07 45.55
N ALA A 10 15.31 -19.87 46.06
CA ALA A 10 15.84 -18.58 45.67
C ALA A 10 17.38 -18.48 45.61
N GLY A 11 17.89 -17.92 44.51
CA GLY A 11 19.21 -17.30 44.41
C GLY A 11 19.07 -15.85 43.94
N ARG A 12 19.50 -14.90 44.77
CA ARG A 12 19.41 -13.45 44.55
C ARG A 12 20.37 -12.95 43.45
N PRO A 13 20.09 -11.77 42.84
CA PRO A 13 20.74 -11.32 41.61
C PRO A 13 22.06 -10.58 41.87
N THR A 14 23.08 -10.87 41.08
CA THR A 14 24.31 -10.06 41.02
C THR A 14 24.09 -8.86 40.11
N GLY A 15 24.07 -7.67 40.71
CA GLY A 15 23.84 -6.41 40.04
C GLY A 15 24.97 -6.01 39.08
N ARG A 16 24.58 -5.47 37.92
CA ARG A 16 25.43 -4.58 37.11
C ARG A 16 24.85 -3.18 37.20
N ARG A 17 25.60 -2.29 37.86
CA ARG A 17 25.34 -0.85 37.95
C ARG A 17 25.53 -0.21 36.58
N TRP A 18 24.54 0.56 36.16
CA TRP A 18 24.61 1.50 35.04
C TRP A 18 25.24 2.81 35.53
N HIS A 19 26.23 3.33 34.82
CA HIS A 19 26.84 4.65 35.07
C HIS A 19 26.57 5.60 33.89
N PRO A 20 26.08 6.83 34.12
CA PRO A 20 25.91 7.82 33.07
C PRO A 20 27.22 8.57 32.80
N VAL A 21 27.61 8.70 31.53
CA VAL A 21 28.69 9.59 31.13
C VAL A 21 28.11 10.99 30.90
N ARG A 22 28.60 11.97 31.66
CA ARG A 22 28.48 13.40 31.40
C ARG A 22 29.89 13.97 31.22
N ASP A 23 30.13 14.63 30.11
CA ASP A 23 30.95 15.85 29.97
C ASP A 23 30.65 16.43 28.57
N ARG A 24 30.10 17.64 28.36
CA ARG A 24 30.57 19.01 28.66
C ARG A 24 31.96 19.34 28.10
N ASP A 25 31.95 19.92 26.90
CA ASP A 25 32.68 21.16 26.55
C ASP A 25 32.10 21.71 25.23
N ARG A 26 31.30 22.78 25.25
CA ARG A 26 31.66 24.20 25.14
C ARG A 26 32.62 24.53 23.99
N HIS A 27 32.06 24.94 22.84
CA HIS A 27 32.57 26.10 22.10
C HIS A 27 31.43 26.93 21.51
N ARG A 28 31.30 28.15 22.06
CA ARG A 28 30.62 29.32 21.48
C ARG A 28 31.21 29.65 20.10
N ARG A 29 30.37 29.93 19.09
CA ARG A 29 30.50 31.08 18.18
C ARG A 29 29.12 31.51 17.63
N GLU A 30 28.92 32.81 17.61
CA GLU A 30 27.71 33.57 17.25
C GLU A 30 27.54 33.77 15.72
N PRO A 31 26.40 34.35 15.26
CA PRO A 31 25.85 34.15 13.93
C PRO A 31 26.22 35.24 12.90
N GLY A 32 26.08 34.89 11.62
CA GLY A 32 25.90 35.87 10.56
C GLY A 32 26.55 35.48 9.24
N ARG A 33 25.73 35.22 8.22
CA ARG A 33 25.73 35.94 6.93
C ARG A 33 24.87 35.20 5.91
N THR A 34 23.79 35.88 5.52
CA THR A 34 23.02 35.62 4.33
C THR A 34 23.89 35.85 3.09
N HIS A 35 24.01 34.83 2.23
CA HIS A 35 24.54 35.02 0.88
C HIS A 35 23.43 34.76 -0.13
N ARG A 36 22.91 35.86 -0.70
CA ARG A 36 22.36 35.86 -2.06
C ARG A 36 23.51 35.56 -3.02
N GLY A 37 23.32 34.57 -3.89
CA GLY A 37 24.08 34.33 -5.12
C GLY A 37 23.11 33.68 -6.11
N ARG A 38 22.47 34.50 -6.95
CA ARG A 38 22.83 34.76 -8.36
C ARG A 38 22.70 33.51 -9.22
N VAL A 39 21.61 33.51 -9.99
CA VAL A 39 21.30 32.62 -11.10
C VAL A 39 22.17 33.06 -12.27
N ASP A 40 23.01 32.17 -12.79
CA ASP A 40 23.58 32.27 -14.14
C ASP A 40 23.65 30.86 -14.72
N GLY A 41 23.17 30.73 -15.96
CA GLY A 41 22.95 29.46 -16.65
C GLY A 41 24.17 28.88 -17.36
N GLY A 42 23.95 27.68 -17.92
CA GLY A 42 24.84 27.07 -18.92
C GLY A 42 25.30 25.67 -18.52
N GLY A 43 24.73 24.65 -19.17
CA GLY A 43 25.23 23.28 -19.08
C GLY A 43 24.15 22.25 -19.38
N ALA A 44 23.86 22.04 -20.66
CA ALA A 44 23.23 20.81 -21.11
C ALA A 44 24.18 19.64 -20.76
N GLY A 45 23.98 19.05 -19.59
CA GLY A 45 24.58 17.77 -19.21
C GLY A 45 24.04 16.66 -20.12
N PRO A 46 24.79 15.57 -20.32
CA PRO A 46 24.40 14.53 -21.26
C PRO A 46 23.03 13.97 -20.88
N VAL A 47 22.13 13.98 -21.86
CA VAL A 47 20.86 13.26 -21.83
C VAL A 47 21.19 11.82 -21.50
N THR A 48 20.89 11.40 -20.27
CA THR A 48 20.93 10.00 -19.86
C THR A 48 20.10 9.20 -20.86
N GLU A 49 20.74 8.18 -21.44
CA GLU A 49 20.22 7.28 -22.46
C GLU A 49 18.74 6.92 -22.25
N HIS A 50 17.99 6.87 -23.36
CA HIS A 50 16.67 6.25 -23.41
C HIS A 50 16.73 4.83 -22.83
N PRO A 51 15.67 4.34 -22.15
CA PRO A 51 15.71 3.05 -21.47
C PRO A 51 16.03 1.96 -22.50
N ARG A 52 17.20 1.32 -22.35
CA ARG A 52 17.53 0.14 -23.16
C ARG A 52 16.40 -0.87 -22.97
N ALA A 53 15.78 -1.26 -24.07
CA ALA A 53 14.82 -2.35 -24.10
C ALA A 53 15.40 -3.53 -23.31
N HIS A 54 14.66 -4.06 -22.34
CA HIS A 54 15.06 -5.29 -21.68
C HIS A 54 15.11 -6.39 -22.75
N THR A 55 16.26 -7.03 -22.92
CA THR A 55 16.48 -8.03 -23.98
C THR A 55 16.42 -9.47 -23.49
N ALA A 56 16.13 -9.68 -22.20
CA ALA A 56 16.09 -11.02 -21.63
C ALA A 56 14.88 -11.80 -22.15
N HIS A 57 15.11 -12.97 -22.73
CA HIS A 57 14.06 -13.96 -23.03
C HIS A 57 13.96 -14.92 -21.85
N LEU A 58 12.74 -15.18 -21.36
CA LEU A 58 12.51 -16.18 -20.32
C LEU A 58 11.91 -17.44 -20.95
N ARG A 59 12.44 -18.61 -20.57
CA ARG A 59 11.93 -19.90 -21.03
C ARG A 59 11.44 -20.70 -19.83
N THR A 60 10.27 -21.31 -19.99
CA THR A 60 9.66 -22.17 -18.97
C THR A 60 9.54 -23.59 -19.50
N ALA A 61 8.82 -24.45 -18.78
CA ALA A 61 8.58 -25.82 -19.23
C ALA A 61 7.81 -25.87 -20.57
N ARG A 62 6.89 -24.93 -20.79
CA ARG A 62 5.98 -24.92 -21.96
C ARG A 62 5.98 -23.59 -22.72
N LEU A 63 6.41 -22.49 -22.11
CA LEU A 63 6.24 -21.14 -22.64
C LEU A 63 7.58 -20.50 -22.98
N GLU A 64 7.54 -19.61 -23.96
CA GLU A 64 8.59 -18.63 -24.20
C GLU A 64 8.02 -17.23 -23.93
N LEU A 65 8.71 -16.47 -23.10
CA LEU A 65 8.40 -15.08 -22.78
C LEU A 65 9.42 -14.21 -23.52
N THR A 66 8.97 -13.58 -24.60
CA THR A 66 9.79 -12.67 -25.41
C THR A 66 9.53 -11.24 -24.97
N PRO A 67 10.55 -10.35 -24.92
CA PRO A 67 10.33 -8.93 -24.66
C PRO A 67 9.19 -8.38 -25.51
N LEU A 68 8.27 -7.65 -24.88
CA LEU A 68 7.10 -7.07 -25.54
C LEU A 68 7.54 -6.12 -26.66
N ASP A 69 7.06 -6.39 -27.87
CA ASP A 69 7.13 -5.45 -28.99
C ASP A 69 5.70 -4.94 -29.27
N PRO A 70 5.37 -3.68 -28.93
CA PRO A 70 4.03 -3.15 -29.15
C PRO A 70 3.57 -3.28 -30.61
N ALA A 71 4.43 -2.97 -31.58
CA ALA A 71 4.05 -2.99 -32.99
C ALA A 71 3.81 -4.42 -33.50
N ALA A 72 4.62 -5.39 -33.07
CA ALA A 72 4.48 -6.78 -33.49
C ALA A 72 3.38 -7.55 -32.72
N ASP A 73 3.21 -7.27 -31.44
CA ASP A 73 2.38 -8.08 -30.54
C ASP A 73 0.97 -7.51 -30.32
N ALA A 74 0.72 -6.22 -30.57
CA ALA A 74 -0.58 -5.59 -30.29
C ALA A 74 -1.75 -6.30 -30.95
N ARG A 75 -1.61 -6.79 -32.19
CA ARG A 75 -2.66 -7.56 -32.87
C ARG A 75 -3.08 -8.80 -32.08
N HIS A 76 -2.12 -9.51 -31.50
CA HIS A 76 -2.38 -10.70 -30.70
C HIS A 76 -2.91 -10.34 -29.32
N LEU A 77 -2.26 -9.38 -28.66
CA LEU A 77 -2.62 -8.95 -27.31
C LEU A 77 -3.98 -8.23 -27.27
N HIS A 78 -4.47 -7.71 -28.40
CA HIS A 78 -5.81 -7.14 -28.50
C HIS A 78 -6.92 -8.19 -28.22
N HIS A 79 -6.66 -9.48 -28.43
CA HIS A 79 -7.59 -10.54 -27.99
C HIS A 79 -7.80 -10.59 -26.47
N ALA A 80 -6.95 -9.90 -25.70
CA ALA A 80 -7.11 -9.73 -24.27
C ALA A 80 -7.45 -8.28 -23.92
N TYR A 81 -6.70 -7.30 -24.43
CA TYR A 81 -6.93 -5.88 -24.12
C TYR A 81 -8.21 -5.29 -24.73
N GLY A 82 -8.73 -5.88 -25.81
CA GLY A 82 -10.02 -5.50 -26.39
C GLY A 82 -11.22 -6.29 -25.85
N ASP A 83 -10.97 -7.24 -24.94
CA ASP A 83 -12.03 -8.10 -24.40
C ASP A 83 -12.54 -7.55 -23.07
N GLU A 84 -13.79 -7.09 -23.04
CA GLU A 84 -14.43 -6.53 -21.86
C GLU A 84 -14.46 -7.49 -20.66
N GLU A 85 -14.59 -8.80 -20.90
CA GLU A 85 -14.61 -9.77 -19.80
C GLU A 85 -13.23 -9.92 -19.16
N VAL A 86 -12.17 -9.82 -19.96
CA VAL A 86 -10.79 -9.85 -19.47
C VAL A 86 -10.46 -8.54 -18.76
N MET A 87 -10.84 -7.40 -19.36
CA MET A 87 -10.51 -6.06 -18.91
C MET A 87 -11.39 -5.54 -17.75
N ARG A 88 -12.43 -6.29 -17.34
CA ARG A 88 -13.32 -5.90 -16.23
C ARG A 88 -12.61 -5.58 -14.92
N TRP A 89 -11.42 -6.14 -14.69
CA TRP A 89 -10.60 -5.92 -13.49
C TRP A 89 -9.46 -4.91 -13.71
N TRP A 90 -9.35 -4.36 -14.91
CA TRP A 90 -8.20 -3.56 -15.31
C TRP A 90 -8.35 -2.09 -14.88
N THR A 91 -7.23 -1.37 -14.92
CA THR A 91 -7.15 0.05 -14.51
C THR A 91 -7.86 1.00 -15.46
N ARG A 92 -8.21 0.53 -16.66
CA ARG A 92 -8.88 1.26 -17.73
C ARG A 92 -9.84 0.35 -18.50
N PRO A 93 -10.79 0.90 -19.26
CA PRO A 93 -11.63 0.12 -20.17
C PRO A 93 -10.83 -0.63 -21.23
N ALA A 94 -11.47 -1.64 -21.82
CA ALA A 94 -10.97 -2.36 -22.99
C ALA A 94 -10.63 -1.40 -24.13
N CYS A 95 -9.57 -1.71 -24.88
CA CYS A 95 -9.20 -0.99 -26.08
C CYS A 95 -10.20 -1.28 -27.20
N ALA A 96 -10.62 -0.25 -27.93
CA ALA A 96 -11.61 -0.39 -29.00
C ALA A 96 -11.06 -1.15 -30.22
N ASP A 97 -9.76 -1.05 -30.48
CA ASP A 97 -9.10 -1.67 -31.63
C ASP A 97 -7.62 -2.03 -31.34
N PRO A 98 -6.96 -2.80 -32.23
CA PRO A 98 -5.55 -3.14 -32.07
C PRO A 98 -4.61 -1.93 -32.05
N ALA A 99 -4.95 -0.83 -32.72
CA ALA A 99 -4.11 0.37 -32.74
C ALA A 99 -4.15 1.09 -31.39
N GLU A 100 -5.29 1.11 -30.71
CA GLU A 100 -5.39 1.58 -29.33
C GLU A 100 -4.62 0.67 -28.37
N THR A 101 -4.68 -0.65 -28.60
CA THR A 101 -3.88 -1.60 -27.82
C THR A 101 -2.39 -1.34 -28.00
N GLU A 102 -1.93 -1.10 -29.22
CA GLU A 102 -0.53 -0.74 -29.52
C GLU A 102 -0.11 0.54 -28.81
N ARG A 103 -0.92 1.61 -28.89
CA ARG A 103 -0.64 2.87 -28.17
C ARG A 103 -0.54 2.66 -26.67
N TYR A 104 -1.44 1.86 -26.11
CA TYR A 104 -1.42 1.54 -24.68
C TYR A 104 -0.18 0.73 -24.29
N LEU A 105 0.14 -0.33 -25.03
CA LEU A 105 1.34 -1.15 -24.82
C LEU A 105 2.63 -0.35 -24.96
N THR A 106 2.70 0.58 -25.93
CA THR A 106 3.82 1.50 -26.10
C THR A 106 4.01 2.38 -24.87
N SER A 107 2.92 2.94 -24.33
CA SER A 107 2.98 3.72 -23.09
C SER A 107 3.41 2.87 -21.89
N CYS A 108 2.94 1.62 -21.79
CA CYS A 108 3.34 0.71 -20.72
C CYS A 108 4.83 0.33 -20.81
N ALA A 109 5.32 0.04 -22.02
CA ALA A 109 6.72 -0.30 -22.26
C ALA A 109 7.66 0.89 -22.02
N ALA A 110 7.20 2.12 -22.25
CA ALA A 110 7.96 3.35 -22.01
C ALA A 110 8.06 3.74 -20.53
N ALA A 111 7.27 3.13 -19.63
CA ALA A 111 7.29 3.47 -18.22
C ALA A 111 8.67 3.14 -17.60
N PRO A 112 9.26 4.05 -16.78
CA PRO A 112 10.59 3.83 -16.22
C PRO A 112 10.71 2.51 -15.45
N GLY A 113 11.63 1.64 -15.86
CA GLY A 113 11.84 0.34 -15.21
C GLY A 113 10.86 -0.76 -15.63
N ALA A 114 9.93 -0.52 -16.57
CA ALA A 114 9.03 -1.55 -17.07
C ALA A 114 9.81 -2.67 -17.80
N ARG A 115 9.45 -3.92 -17.51
CA ARG A 115 9.98 -5.12 -18.17
C ARG A 115 8.81 -6.04 -18.45
N LEU A 116 8.30 -6.01 -19.67
CA LEU A 116 7.06 -6.69 -20.07
C LEU A 116 7.37 -7.74 -21.12
N TRP A 117 6.80 -8.94 -20.98
CA TRP A 117 7.00 -10.04 -21.91
C TRP A 117 5.68 -10.50 -22.53
N THR A 118 5.70 -10.68 -23.85
CA THR A 118 4.67 -11.42 -24.56
C THR A 118 4.85 -12.91 -24.33
N ILE A 119 3.78 -13.59 -23.92
CA ILE A 119 3.76 -15.02 -23.66
C ILE A 119 3.48 -15.75 -24.97
N ARG A 120 4.35 -16.69 -25.35
CA ARG A 120 4.20 -17.55 -26.53
C ARG A 120 4.07 -19.00 -26.08
N ALA A 121 3.01 -19.65 -26.56
CA ALA A 121 2.68 -21.04 -26.27
C ALA A 121 3.25 -21.99 -27.36
N PRO A 122 3.39 -23.30 -27.07
CA PRO A 122 4.06 -24.22 -27.97
C PRO A 122 3.26 -24.51 -29.25
N ASP A 123 1.95 -24.23 -29.25
CA ASP A 123 1.07 -24.31 -30.41
C ASP A 123 1.14 -23.08 -31.32
N GLY A 124 2.08 -22.16 -31.05
CA GLY A 124 2.26 -20.91 -31.81
C GLY A 124 1.28 -19.80 -31.41
N THR A 125 0.40 -20.04 -30.43
CA THR A 125 -0.52 -19.00 -29.95
C THR A 125 0.19 -18.01 -29.02
N VAL A 126 -0.42 -16.83 -28.85
CA VAL A 126 -0.02 -15.82 -27.87
C VAL A 126 -1.12 -15.72 -26.81
N PRO A 127 -0.97 -16.42 -25.67
CA PRO A 127 -1.95 -16.38 -24.59
C PRO A 127 -2.18 -14.99 -23.99
N GLY A 128 -1.14 -14.14 -23.97
CA GLY A 128 -1.21 -12.83 -23.32
C GLY A 128 0.16 -12.26 -22.96
N MET A 129 0.20 -11.46 -21.89
CA MET A 129 1.40 -10.74 -21.43
C MET A 129 1.59 -10.92 -19.93
N ALA A 130 2.85 -10.95 -19.47
CA ALA A 130 3.21 -10.85 -18.06
C ALA A 130 4.49 -10.03 -17.88
N GLY A 131 4.68 -9.37 -16.73
CA GLY A 131 5.90 -8.62 -16.49
C GLY A 131 5.91 -7.76 -15.24
N LEU A 132 6.92 -6.90 -15.17
CA LEU A 132 7.14 -5.87 -14.16
C LEU A 132 6.68 -4.51 -14.69
N LEU A 133 5.83 -3.83 -13.93
CA LEU A 133 5.35 -2.48 -14.18
C LEU A 133 6.44 -1.45 -13.88
N GLY A 134 6.55 -0.43 -14.73
CA GLY A 134 7.43 0.72 -14.50
C GLY A 134 6.76 1.83 -13.69
N GLY A 135 7.57 2.76 -13.17
CA GLY A 135 7.09 3.94 -12.43
C GLY A 135 6.47 3.62 -11.06
N THR A 136 6.80 2.46 -10.51
CA THR A 136 6.41 2.05 -9.16
C THR A 136 7.62 2.12 -8.24
N ASP A 137 7.41 2.53 -6.98
CA ASP A 137 8.47 2.57 -5.96
C ASP A 137 8.87 1.15 -5.55
N VAL A 138 7.88 0.33 -5.19
CA VAL A 138 8.05 -1.12 -5.01
C VAL A 138 7.76 -1.83 -6.34
N PRO A 139 8.65 -2.72 -6.84
CA PRO A 139 8.49 -3.35 -8.16
C PRO A 139 7.15 -4.07 -8.34
N GLY A 140 6.26 -3.47 -9.14
CA GLY A 140 4.92 -4.00 -9.39
C GLY A 140 4.89 -5.08 -10.47
N LEU A 141 3.99 -6.05 -10.34
CA LEU A 141 3.75 -7.14 -11.27
C LEU A 141 2.45 -6.94 -12.06
N THR A 142 2.41 -7.52 -13.26
CA THR A 142 1.20 -7.60 -14.07
C THR A 142 1.15 -8.91 -14.85
N TRP A 143 -0.06 -9.39 -15.11
CA TRP A 143 -0.34 -10.45 -16.09
C TRP A 143 -1.78 -10.34 -16.60
N LEU A 144 -1.98 -10.71 -17.85
CA LEU A 144 -3.28 -10.69 -18.50
C LEU A 144 -3.27 -11.72 -19.65
N LEU A 145 -4.31 -12.56 -19.71
CA LEU A 145 -4.48 -13.55 -20.76
C LEU A 145 -5.83 -13.39 -21.46
N ARG A 146 -5.87 -13.67 -22.77
CA ARG A 146 -7.12 -13.83 -23.52
C ARG A 146 -7.96 -14.98 -22.94
N ARG A 147 -9.29 -14.89 -23.06
CA ARG A 147 -10.22 -15.86 -22.47
C ARG A 147 -9.94 -17.31 -22.88
N ASP A 148 -9.71 -17.53 -24.17
CA ASP A 148 -9.50 -18.88 -24.72
C ASP A 148 -8.24 -19.57 -24.18
N SER A 149 -7.33 -18.81 -23.55
CA SER A 149 -6.10 -19.33 -22.95
C SER A 149 -6.22 -19.54 -21.44
N TRP A 150 -7.37 -19.25 -20.82
CA TRP A 150 -7.62 -19.54 -19.41
C TRP A 150 -7.69 -21.06 -19.14
N GLY A 151 -7.45 -21.47 -17.90
CA GLY A 151 -7.54 -22.89 -17.49
C GLY A 151 -6.30 -23.75 -17.79
N HIS A 152 -5.34 -23.27 -18.57
CA HIS A 152 -4.14 -24.03 -18.97
C HIS A 152 -2.93 -23.88 -18.03
N GLY A 153 -3.05 -23.06 -16.98
CA GLY A 153 -1.97 -22.74 -16.05
C GLY A 153 -0.96 -21.70 -16.57
N TYR A 154 -1.16 -21.14 -17.77
CA TYR A 154 -0.20 -20.23 -18.40
C TYR A 154 0.11 -18.97 -17.58
N ALA A 155 -0.89 -18.34 -16.95
CA ALA A 155 -0.66 -17.14 -16.14
C ALA A 155 0.27 -17.44 -14.96
N THR A 156 0.12 -18.60 -14.34
CA THR A 156 0.96 -19.02 -13.20
C THR A 156 2.36 -19.35 -13.64
N GLU A 157 2.52 -20.06 -14.75
CA GLU A 157 3.84 -20.39 -15.28
C GLU A 157 4.61 -19.14 -15.73
N ALA A 158 3.95 -18.22 -16.44
CA ALA A 158 4.54 -16.95 -16.86
C ALA A 158 4.87 -16.05 -15.66
N ALA A 159 3.94 -15.86 -14.72
CA ALA A 159 4.19 -15.06 -13.53
C ALA A 159 5.28 -15.65 -12.64
N ALA A 160 5.36 -16.98 -12.50
CA ALA A 160 6.44 -17.63 -11.77
C ALA A 160 7.81 -17.37 -12.42
N ALA A 161 7.89 -17.41 -13.74
CA ALA A 161 9.12 -17.10 -14.47
C ALA A 161 9.55 -15.64 -14.28
N VAL A 162 8.59 -14.69 -14.39
CA VAL A 162 8.86 -13.27 -14.15
C VAL A 162 9.33 -13.03 -12.71
N VAL A 163 8.67 -13.61 -11.72
CA VAL A 163 9.03 -13.45 -10.30
C VAL A 163 10.39 -14.08 -10.00
N GLY A 164 10.66 -15.28 -10.51
CA GLY A 164 11.97 -15.93 -10.35
C GLY A 164 13.09 -15.12 -10.98
N HIS A 165 12.90 -14.65 -12.21
CA HIS A 165 13.87 -13.78 -12.86
C HIS A 165 14.06 -12.46 -12.10
N ALA A 166 12.98 -11.80 -11.70
CA ALA A 166 13.03 -10.54 -10.95
C ALA A 166 13.82 -10.66 -9.64
N LEU A 167 13.52 -11.70 -8.87
CA LEU A 167 14.11 -11.93 -7.56
C LEU A 167 15.48 -12.58 -7.61
N GLU A 168 15.94 -13.18 -8.71
CA GLU A 168 17.28 -13.76 -8.79
C GLU A 168 18.18 -12.89 -9.68
N ASP A 169 18.14 -13.15 -10.99
CA ASP A 169 18.98 -12.48 -12.00
C ASP A 169 18.74 -10.96 -12.09
N GLY A 170 17.49 -10.56 -11.84
CA GLY A 170 17.03 -9.19 -11.91
C GLY A 170 17.49 -8.33 -10.75
N GLY A 171 18.06 -8.92 -9.70
CA GLY A 171 18.65 -8.21 -8.57
C GLY A 171 17.65 -7.55 -7.63
N LEU A 172 16.33 -7.83 -7.76
CA LEU A 172 15.32 -7.20 -6.91
C LEU A 172 15.17 -7.94 -5.57
N ASP A 173 15.02 -7.17 -4.49
CA ASP A 173 14.83 -7.72 -3.16
C ASP A 173 13.40 -8.22 -2.93
N ARG A 174 12.42 -7.60 -3.59
CA ARG A 174 11.00 -7.93 -3.47
C ARG A 174 10.20 -7.49 -4.69
N VAL A 175 9.01 -8.07 -4.83
CA VAL A 175 8.03 -7.74 -5.85
C VAL A 175 6.62 -7.69 -5.23
N GLU A 176 5.75 -6.87 -5.80
CA GLU A 176 4.34 -6.75 -5.41
C GLU A 176 3.39 -7.00 -6.57
N ALA A 177 2.20 -7.52 -6.27
CA ALA A 177 1.08 -7.59 -7.20
C ALA A 177 -0.16 -7.01 -6.50
N TRP A 178 -0.73 -5.96 -7.09
CA TRP A 178 -1.97 -5.36 -6.61
C TRP A 178 -3.15 -5.98 -7.35
N ILE A 179 -4.05 -6.63 -6.63
CA ILE A 179 -5.16 -7.39 -7.19
C ILE A 179 -6.44 -7.01 -6.49
N GLU A 180 -7.46 -6.60 -7.25
CA GLU A 180 -8.78 -6.31 -6.70
C GLU A 180 -9.35 -7.52 -5.94
N ALA A 181 -9.93 -7.30 -4.76
CA ALA A 181 -10.38 -8.37 -3.85
C ALA A 181 -11.36 -9.38 -4.49
N GLY A 182 -12.16 -8.93 -5.47
CA GLY A 182 -13.09 -9.78 -6.23
C GLY A 182 -12.43 -10.67 -7.30
N ASN A 183 -11.18 -10.40 -7.68
CA ASN A 183 -10.49 -11.11 -8.77
C ASN A 183 -9.89 -12.44 -8.31
N ARG A 184 -10.77 -13.39 -7.98
CA ARG A 184 -10.41 -14.72 -7.45
C ARG A 184 -9.41 -15.49 -8.33
N ARG A 185 -9.51 -15.36 -9.66
CA ARG A 185 -8.60 -16.04 -10.60
C ARG A 185 -7.18 -15.50 -10.50
N SER A 186 -7.02 -14.18 -10.43
CA SER A 186 -5.70 -13.55 -10.31
C SER A 186 -5.11 -13.76 -8.91
N LEU A 187 -5.92 -13.67 -7.84
CA LEU A 187 -5.49 -14.03 -6.49
C LEU A 187 -4.98 -15.49 -6.41
N ALA A 188 -5.65 -16.42 -7.11
CA ALA A 188 -5.21 -17.81 -7.18
C ALA A 188 -3.90 -17.99 -8.00
N VAL A 189 -3.63 -17.12 -8.98
CA VAL A 189 -2.32 -17.10 -9.67
C VAL A 189 -1.25 -16.62 -8.70
N ALA A 190 -1.47 -15.48 -8.03
CA ALA A 190 -0.54 -14.89 -7.09
C ALA A 190 -0.15 -15.86 -5.97
N ALA A 191 -1.13 -16.53 -5.37
CA ALA A 191 -0.90 -17.56 -4.34
C ALA A 191 -0.04 -18.72 -4.85
N ARG A 192 -0.28 -19.22 -6.07
CA ARG A 192 0.52 -20.32 -6.66
C ARG A 192 1.95 -19.92 -7.00
N VAL A 193 2.21 -18.63 -7.21
CA VAL A 193 3.56 -18.08 -7.43
C VAL A 193 4.29 -17.79 -6.11
N GLY A 194 3.59 -17.92 -4.97
CA GLY A 194 4.12 -17.69 -3.63
C GLY A 194 4.08 -16.23 -3.20
N LEU A 195 3.24 -15.39 -3.82
CA LEU A 195 2.91 -14.07 -3.30
C LEU A 195 1.92 -14.22 -2.14
N THR A 196 2.17 -13.54 -1.03
CA THR A 196 1.28 -13.53 0.14
C THR A 196 0.76 -12.13 0.39
N GLU A 197 -0.46 -12.01 0.92
CA GLU A 197 -1.05 -10.71 1.26
C GLU A 197 -0.17 -9.96 2.29
N ARG A 198 0.13 -8.69 1.99
CA ARG A 198 0.96 -7.79 2.81
C ARG A 198 0.17 -6.58 3.31
N ALA A 199 -0.79 -6.10 2.54
CA ALA A 199 -1.66 -4.98 2.91
C ALA A 199 -2.95 -4.98 2.07
N ARG A 200 -3.86 -4.04 2.40
CA ARG A 200 -5.00 -3.66 1.58
C ARG A 200 -5.11 -2.15 1.48
N LEU A 201 -5.66 -1.67 0.38
CA LEU A 201 -5.93 -0.24 0.16
C LEU A 201 -7.23 -0.04 -0.63
N ALA A 202 -7.85 1.12 -0.46
CA ALA A 202 -9.00 1.53 -1.25
C ALA A 202 -8.53 2.30 -2.49
N GLN A 203 -9.07 1.97 -3.66
CA GLN A 203 -8.73 2.62 -4.91
C GLN A 203 -9.99 2.93 -5.72
N HIS A 204 -9.89 3.92 -6.60
CA HIS A 204 -10.93 4.22 -7.57
C HIS A 204 -10.33 4.39 -8.96
N TYR A 205 -10.96 3.77 -9.95
CA TYR A 205 -10.63 3.98 -11.35
C TYR A 205 -11.67 4.90 -11.97
N PRO A 206 -11.27 5.92 -12.75
CA PRO A 206 -12.21 6.91 -13.29
C PRO A 206 -13.38 6.34 -14.11
N HIS A 207 -13.22 5.15 -14.69
CA HIS A 207 -14.24 4.50 -15.51
C HIS A 207 -15.26 3.68 -14.69
N ARG A 208 -15.06 3.55 -13.38
CA ARG A 208 -15.94 2.79 -12.49
C ARG A 208 -16.92 3.71 -11.76
N PRO A 209 -18.10 3.20 -11.37
CA PRO A 209 -19.09 4.00 -10.64
C PRO A 209 -18.74 4.20 -9.16
N GLY A 210 -17.76 3.47 -8.62
CA GLY A 210 -17.39 3.55 -7.22
C GLY A 210 -16.06 2.85 -6.91
N PRO A 211 -15.54 3.07 -5.69
CA PRO A 211 -14.25 2.55 -5.27
C PRO A 211 -14.30 1.03 -5.05
N HIS A 212 -13.12 0.43 -5.02
CA HIS A 212 -12.91 -0.99 -4.80
C HIS A 212 -11.70 -1.23 -3.88
N GLU A 213 -11.67 -2.41 -3.27
CA GLU A 213 -10.57 -2.83 -2.41
C GLU A 213 -9.49 -3.53 -3.25
N MET A 214 -8.26 -3.09 -3.08
CA MET A 214 -7.06 -3.71 -3.65
C MET A 214 -6.34 -4.49 -2.57
N VAL A 215 -6.00 -5.73 -2.88
CA VAL A 215 -5.12 -6.58 -2.07
C VAL A 215 -3.70 -6.40 -2.59
N VAL A 216 -2.78 -6.03 -1.71
CA VAL A 216 -1.35 -5.93 -2.03
C VAL A 216 -0.71 -7.25 -1.62
N LEU A 217 -0.30 -8.06 -2.59
CA LEU A 217 0.43 -9.30 -2.36
C LEU A 217 1.90 -9.10 -2.70
N GLY A 218 2.80 -9.76 -1.97
CA GLY A 218 4.23 -9.60 -2.19
C GLY A 218 5.05 -10.84 -1.85
N LYS A 219 6.24 -10.90 -2.43
CA LYS A 219 7.27 -11.91 -2.16
C LYS A 219 8.63 -11.24 -2.13
N ALA A 220 9.38 -11.52 -1.08
CA ALA A 220 10.77 -11.08 -0.93
C ALA A 220 11.73 -12.23 -1.26
N ARG A 221 12.93 -11.90 -1.74
CA ARG A 221 14.06 -12.84 -1.88
C ARG A 221 14.47 -13.38 -0.51
N ALA A 222 14.49 -12.52 0.50
CA ALA A 222 14.70 -12.87 1.90
C ALA A 222 13.71 -12.09 2.76
N GLU A 223 13.03 -12.78 3.67
CA GLU A 223 12.10 -12.14 4.60
C GLU A 223 12.87 -11.44 5.74
N GLU A 224 12.40 -10.27 6.14
CA GLU A 224 12.97 -9.52 7.26
C GLU A 224 12.44 -10.09 8.59
N PRO A 225 13.31 -10.50 9.53
CA PRO A 225 12.86 -11.12 10.78
C PRO A 225 12.17 -10.13 11.72
N LEU A 226 12.53 -8.84 11.66
CA LEU A 226 11.90 -7.80 12.44
C LEU A 226 10.96 -6.99 11.55
N THR A 227 9.66 -7.11 11.79
CA THR A 227 8.63 -6.38 11.07
C THR A 227 7.57 -5.81 12.03
N THR A 228 7.12 -4.59 11.76
CA THR A 228 6.10 -3.92 12.59
C THR A 228 4.72 -4.31 12.09
N LEU A 229 3.93 -4.96 12.95
CA LEU A 229 2.57 -5.40 12.60
C LEU A 229 1.51 -4.31 12.78
N ALA A 230 1.74 -3.37 13.69
CA ALA A 230 0.82 -2.28 13.96
C ALA A 230 1.54 -1.11 14.65
N VAL A 231 1.02 0.10 14.42
CA VAL A 231 1.35 1.30 15.18
C VAL A 231 0.06 1.78 15.84
N ILE A 232 0.06 1.91 17.17
CA ILE A 232 -1.08 2.38 17.94
C ILE A 232 -0.68 3.70 18.59
N THR A 233 -1.26 4.79 18.09
CA THR A 233 -1.00 6.13 18.62
C THR A 233 -1.88 6.40 19.83
N GLU A 234 -1.31 7.06 20.84
CA GLU A 234 -2.02 7.54 22.02
C GLU A 234 -2.45 8.99 21.83
N LEU A 235 -3.71 9.29 22.13
CA LEU A 235 -4.30 10.62 22.14
C LEU A 235 -4.55 11.07 23.59
N PRO A 236 -3.86 12.11 24.06
CA PRO A 236 -4.13 12.72 25.36
C PRO A 236 -5.48 13.47 25.35
N VAL A 237 -6.48 13.01 26.09
CA VAL A 237 -7.84 13.59 26.11
C VAL A 237 -8.29 13.99 27.51
N ARG A 238 -9.29 14.85 27.61
CA ARG A 238 -9.86 15.28 28.90
C ARG A 238 -10.83 14.28 29.49
N ASP A 239 -11.69 13.74 28.64
CA ASP A 239 -12.73 12.80 29.02
C ASP A 239 -12.68 11.60 28.07
N VAL A 240 -12.05 10.52 28.52
CA VAL A 240 -11.93 9.28 27.74
C VAL A 240 -13.30 8.71 27.40
N ALA A 241 -14.28 8.77 28.32
CA ALA A 241 -15.61 8.23 28.08
C ALA A 241 -16.37 9.03 27.02
N ALA A 242 -16.28 10.35 27.05
CA ALA A 242 -16.88 11.21 26.03
C ALA A 242 -16.20 11.02 24.66
N THR A 243 -14.87 10.96 24.64
CA THR A 243 -14.14 10.72 23.39
C THR A 243 -14.49 9.36 22.80
N LEU A 244 -14.56 8.28 23.61
CA LEU A 244 -15.02 6.96 23.15
C LEU A 244 -16.38 7.04 22.47
N ARG A 245 -17.40 7.63 23.12
CA ARG A 245 -18.73 7.79 22.53
C ARG A 245 -18.69 8.53 21.19
N LEU A 246 -17.88 9.58 21.10
CA LEU A 246 -17.73 10.37 19.87
C LEU A 246 -17.08 9.55 18.75
N VAL A 247 -15.96 8.87 19.00
CA VAL A 247 -15.28 8.08 17.96
C VAL A 247 -16.08 6.83 17.56
N GLU A 248 -16.84 6.23 18.48
CA GLU A 248 -17.78 5.14 18.16
C GLU A 248 -18.87 5.62 17.20
N ALA A 249 -19.47 6.78 17.46
CA ALA A 249 -20.50 7.34 16.60
C ALA A 249 -19.93 7.84 15.25
N ALA A 250 -18.91 8.69 15.28
CA ALA A 250 -18.39 9.39 14.10
C ALA A 250 -17.53 8.50 13.19
N LEU A 251 -16.71 7.61 13.77
CA LEU A 251 -15.76 6.77 13.02
C LEU A 251 -16.20 5.30 12.95
N GLY A 252 -17.22 4.89 13.70
CA GLY A 252 -17.57 3.47 13.81
C GLY A 252 -16.56 2.65 14.55
N ALA A 253 -15.85 3.30 15.47
CA ALA A 253 -15.02 2.60 16.40
C ALA A 253 -15.86 1.71 17.33
N ARG A 254 -15.17 0.87 18.08
CA ARG A 254 -15.68 0.17 19.26
C ARG A 254 -14.66 0.28 20.38
N THR A 255 -15.11 0.40 21.62
CA THR A 255 -14.23 0.24 22.78
C THR A 255 -13.68 -1.20 22.80
N ALA A 256 -12.37 -1.34 22.69
CA ALA A 256 -11.68 -2.64 22.78
C ALA A 256 -11.44 -3.03 24.25
N PHE A 257 -10.98 -2.07 25.05
CA PHE A 257 -10.90 -2.16 26.50
C PHE A 257 -10.92 -0.75 27.11
N ALA A 258 -11.22 -0.67 28.41
CA ALA A 258 -11.14 0.56 29.21
C ALA A 258 -10.60 0.23 30.61
N ILE A 259 -9.92 1.18 31.23
CA ILE A 259 -9.31 1.08 32.56
C ILE A 259 -9.74 2.29 33.38
N GLY A 260 -10.27 2.05 34.58
CA GLY A 260 -10.78 3.08 35.50
C GLY A 260 -12.30 3.28 35.44
N ASP A 261 -12.84 3.94 36.47
CA ASP A 261 -14.24 4.38 36.54
C ASP A 261 -14.33 5.77 37.22
N PRO A 262 -14.48 6.88 36.47
CA PRO A 262 -14.56 6.95 35.01
C PRO A 262 -13.23 6.49 34.33
N PRO A 263 -13.27 6.09 33.04
CA PRO A 263 -12.09 5.56 32.38
C PRO A 263 -10.97 6.62 32.29
N GLU A 264 -9.77 6.23 32.70
CA GLU A 264 -8.55 7.04 32.62
C GLU A 264 -7.70 6.65 31.41
N PHE A 265 -7.87 5.43 30.90
CA PHE A 265 -7.19 4.93 29.73
C PHE A 265 -8.07 3.93 28.98
N ALA A 266 -8.12 4.03 27.65
CA ALA A 266 -8.90 3.12 26.82
C ALA A 266 -8.29 2.94 25.44
N GLU A 267 -8.77 1.91 24.72
CA GLU A 267 -8.41 1.68 23.32
C GLU A 267 -9.68 1.61 22.47
N ALA A 268 -9.72 2.43 21.42
CA ALA A 268 -10.79 2.45 20.43
C ALA A 268 -10.32 1.71 19.17
N ALA A 269 -10.93 0.55 18.89
CA ALA A 269 -10.68 -0.18 17.66
C ALA A 269 -11.54 0.38 16.53
N LEU A 270 -10.93 0.78 15.41
CA LEU A 270 -11.61 1.31 14.23
C LEU A 270 -12.17 0.21 13.31
N THR A 271 -12.04 -1.05 13.74
CA THR A 271 -12.51 -2.23 13.01
C THR A 271 -13.22 -3.19 13.96
N PRO A 272 -14.13 -4.02 13.45
CA PRO A 272 -14.86 -4.99 14.27
C PRO A 272 -13.99 -6.19 14.69
N TRP A 273 -12.76 -6.30 14.19
CA TRP A 273 -11.88 -7.44 14.38
C TRP A 273 -10.96 -7.27 15.60
N SER A 274 -10.41 -8.38 16.06
CA SER A 274 -9.56 -8.44 17.25
C SER A 274 -8.29 -7.60 17.14
N ALA A 275 -7.73 -7.48 15.93
CA ALA A 275 -6.58 -6.64 15.58
C ALA A 275 -6.91 -5.76 14.36
N GLY A 276 -6.10 -4.74 14.11
CA GLY A 276 -6.29 -3.77 13.03
C GLY A 276 -6.19 -2.33 13.52
N PRO A 277 -6.49 -1.35 12.64
CA PRO A 277 -6.41 0.08 12.96
C PRO A 277 -7.14 0.43 14.25
N ARG A 278 -6.46 1.18 15.12
CA ARG A 278 -6.93 1.56 16.46
C ARG A 278 -6.11 2.70 17.04
N LEU A 279 -6.66 3.34 18.06
CA LEU A 279 -6.06 4.44 18.79
C LEU A 279 -6.27 4.26 20.29
N ARG A 280 -5.30 4.73 21.08
CA ARG A 280 -5.39 4.77 22.54
C ARG A 280 -5.80 6.16 22.99
N LEU A 281 -6.56 6.22 24.07
CA LEU A 281 -7.01 7.43 24.71
C LEU A 281 -6.45 7.43 26.12
N ALA A 282 -5.74 8.48 26.50
CA ALA A 282 -5.18 8.63 27.84
C ALA A 282 -5.69 9.93 28.46
N ALA A 283 -6.27 9.86 29.66
CA ALA A 283 -6.77 11.02 30.37
C ALA A 283 -5.60 11.94 30.79
N VAL A 284 -5.69 13.23 30.48
CA VAL A 284 -4.72 14.23 30.95
C VAL A 284 -5.35 15.12 32.02
N PRO A 285 -4.82 15.10 33.25
CA PRO A 285 -5.38 15.86 34.36
C PRO A 285 -5.09 17.37 34.25
N GLY A 286 -5.98 18.17 34.83
CA GLY A 286 -5.81 19.62 35.00
C GLY A 286 -6.05 20.44 33.73
N PRO A 287 -6.15 21.78 33.80
CA PRO A 287 -6.57 22.64 32.67
C PRO A 287 -5.43 23.02 31.69
N GLY A 288 -4.21 22.49 31.86
CA GLY A 288 -3.03 22.88 31.07
C GLY A 288 -3.14 22.49 29.59
N PRO A 289 -2.40 23.14 28.66
CA PRO A 289 -2.53 22.85 27.23
C PRO A 289 -2.26 21.38 26.89
N VAL A 290 -3.06 20.83 25.98
CA VAL A 290 -2.82 19.52 25.37
C VAL A 290 -2.17 19.76 24.00
N GLU A 291 -1.05 19.09 23.72
CA GLU A 291 -0.43 19.18 22.39
C GLU A 291 -1.26 18.38 21.39
N PRO A 292 -1.73 19.01 20.29
CA PRO A 292 -2.58 18.35 19.33
C PRO A 292 -1.79 17.32 18.52
N VAL A 293 -2.46 16.21 18.24
CA VAL A 293 -1.96 15.11 17.41
C VAL A 293 -2.76 15.13 16.11
N ARG A 294 -2.06 14.97 14.99
CA ARG A 294 -2.70 14.91 13.67
C ARG A 294 -2.58 13.49 13.13
N LEU A 295 -3.72 12.87 12.84
CA LEU A 295 -3.81 11.51 12.30
C LEU A 295 -4.48 11.55 10.93
N HIS A 296 -3.93 10.78 10.00
CA HIS A 296 -4.51 10.56 8.68
C HIS A 296 -5.10 9.17 8.62
N LEU A 297 -6.40 9.07 8.39
CA LEU A 297 -7.16 7.83 8.35
C LEU A 297 -7.51 7.55 6.88
N ASP A 298 -6.83 6.58 6.29
CA ASP A 298 -7.23 6.03 4.99
C ASP A 298 -8.45 5.13 5.19
N ALA A 299 -9.58 5.55 4.64
CA ALA A 299 -10.86 4.91 4.86
C ALA A 299 -11.38 4.24 3.59
N ALA A 300 -11.92 3.03 3.75
CA ALA A 300 -12.72 2.37 2.73
C ALA A 300 -14.10 3.06 2.62
N GLY A 301 -14.58 3.27 1.39
CA GLY A 301 -15.89 3.88 1.12
C GLY A 301 -15.78 5.24 0.43
N THR A 302 -16.88 6.01 0.46
CA THR A 302 -16.93 7.36 -0.11
C THR A 302 -16.78 8.42 0.99
N ALA A 303 -16.07 9.50 0.68
CA ALA A 303 -15.85 10.59 1.64
C ALA A 303 -17.18 11.21 2.11
N ASP A 304 -18.19 11.33 1.22
CA ASP A 304 -19.50 11.88 1.56
C ASP A 304 -20.26 11.05 2.61
N SER A 305 -20.19 9.71 2.50
CA SER A 305 -20.85 8.83 3.47
C SER A 305 -20.16 8.90 4.83
N LEU A 306 -18.82 8.97 4.85
CA LEU A 306 -18.03 9.09 6.06
C LEU A 306 -18.23 10.45 6.73
N HIS A 307 -18.28 11.53 5.95
CA HIS A 307 -18.56 12.88 6.43
C HIS A 307 -19.96 12.99 7.02
N ARG A 308 -20.99 12.46 6.34
CA ARG A 308 -22.36 12.47 6.86
C ARG A 308 -22.44 11.80 8.23
N ARG A 309 -21.80 10.63 8.38
CA ARG A 309 -21.70 9.93 9.66
C ARG A 309 -21.07 10.81 10.76
N ALA A 310 -19.98 11.50 10.46
CA ALA A 310 -19.31 12.37 11.42
C ALA A 310 -20.19 13.56 11.84
N VAL A 311 -20.88 14.20 10.88
CA VAL A 311 -21.81 15.30 11.14
C VAL A 311 -23.00 14.84 11.97
N ASP A 312 -23.62 13.71 11.63
CA ASP A 312 -24.77 13.14 12.35
C ASP A 312 -24.40 12.74 13.79
N ALA A 313 -23.14 12.37 14.02
CA ALA A 313 -22.58 12.10 15.34
C ALA A 313 -22.27 13.37 16.17
N GLY A 314 -22.47 14.57 15.61
CA GLY A 314 -22.15 15.84 16.26
C GLY A 314 -20.66 16.13 16.36
N ALA A 315 -19.82 15.46 15.55
CA ALA A 315 -18.40 15.75 15.51
C ALA A 315 -18.12 17.12 14.88
N ARG A 316 -17.11 17.82 15.37
CA ARG A 316 -16.66 19.07 14.76
C ARG A 316 -15.88 18.76 13.49
N VAL A 317 -16.45 19.08 12.33
CA VAL A 317 -15.82 18.94 11.02
C VAL A 317 -15.39 20.30 10.45
N ASP A 318 -14.32 20.33 9.66
CA ASP A 318 -13.78 21.55 9.04
C ASP A 318 -14.55 22.01 7.79
N GLY A 319 -15.37 21.14 7.21
CA GLY A 319 -16.21 21.41 6.05
C GLY A 319 -16.61 20.15 5.31
N PRO A 320 -17.31 20.28 4.16
CA PRO A 320 -17.62 19.13 3.31
C PRO A 320 -16.32 18.52 2.71
N PRO A 321 -16.34 17.24 2.29
CA PRO A 321 -15.18 16.60 1.69
C PRO A 321 -14.63 17.36 0.49
N ALA A 322 -13.33 17.65 0.53
CA ALA A 322 -12.62 18.37 -0.52
C ALA A 322 -11.71 17.44 -1.31
N ARG A 323 -11.81 17.48 -2.64
CA ARG A 323 -10.91 16.75 -3.53
C ARG A 323 -9.49 17.33 -3.45
N ARG A 324 -8.51 16.44 -3.38
CA ARG A 324 -7.09 16.74 -3.28
C ARG A 324 -6.34 16.36 -4.56
N PRO A 325 -5.22 17.03 -4.88
CA PRO A 325 -4.43 16.75 -6.08
C PRO A 325 -3.91 15.30 -6.18
N TRP A 326 -3.72 14.62 -5.05
CA TRP A 326 -3.28 13.22 -5.00
C TRP A 326 -4.40 12.19 -5.17
N GLY A 327 -5.56 12.60 -5.70
CA GLY A 327 -6.64 11.68 -6.07
C GLY A 327 -7.50 11.19 -4.90
N ARG A 328 -7.55 11.95 -3.80
CA ARG A 328 -8.35 11.62 -2.61
C ARG A 328 -9.31 12.74 -2.23
N SER A 329 -10.40 12.41 -1.56
CA SER A 329 -11.36 13.37 -1.01
C SER A 329 -11.33 13.27 0.51
N GLU A 330 -11.23 14.43 1.16
CA GLU A 330 -10.83 14.52 2.56
C GLU A 330 -11.63 15.56 3.33
N PHE A 331 -11.88 15.27 4.60
CA PHE A 331 -12.39 16.22 5.61
C PHE A 331 -11.70 15.94 6.95
N VAL A 332 -11.71 16.90 7.87
CA VAL A 332 -11.03 16.80 9.17
C VAL A 332 -12.05 16.82 10.28
N ILE A 333 -11.94 15.86 11.21
CA ILE A 333 -12.63 15.89 12.51
C ILE A 333 -11.67 16.46 13.55
N THR A 334 -12.08 17.51 14.26
CA THR A 334 -11.29 18.10 15.35
C THR A 334 -11.86 17.71 16.71
N LEU A 335 -11.10 17.00 17.52
CA LEU A 335 -11.47 16.70 18.92
C LEU A 335 -11.39 17.96 19.80
N PRO A 336 -12.07 18.01 20.95
CA PRO A 336 -12.07 19.18 21.84
C PRO A 336 -10.68 19.67 22.24
N GLU A 337 -9.72 18.75 22.38
CA GLU A 337 -8.33 19.01 22.74
C GLU A 337 -7.48 19.53 21.57
N GLY A 338 -8.04 19.60 20.36
CA GLY A 338 -7.37 20.09 19.16
C GLY A 338 -6.73 19.00 18.29
N HIS A 339 -6.86 17.72 18.65
CA HIS A 339 -6.44 16.63 17.76
C HIS A 339 -7.21 16.69 16.44
N GLU A 340 -6.51 16.50 15.33
CA GLU A 340 -7.10 16.50 13.99
C GLU A 340 -7.06 15.09 13.42
N LEU A 341 -8.23 14.56 13.07
CA LEU A 341 -8.39 13.27 12.41
C LEU A 341 -8.83 13.52 10.97
N THR A 342 -7.87 13.56 10.05
CA THR A 342 -8.15 13.69 8.62
C THR A 342 -8.64 12.36 8.08
N VAL A 343 -9.89 12.32 7.61
CA VAL A 343 -10.48 11.14 6.97
C VAL A 343 -10.32 11.27 5.47
N SER A 344 -9.67 10.30 4.83
CA SER A 344 -9.31 10.34 3.41
C SER A 344 -9.80 9.12 2.65
N ALA A 345 -10.60 9.33 1.62
CA ALA A 345 -11.19 8.27 0.80
C ALA A 345 -10.87 8.48 -0.70
N PRO A 346 -10.87 7.43 -1.53
CA PRO A 346 -10.62 7.55 -2.97
C PRO A 346 -11.75 8.33 -3.70
N VAL A 347 -11.39 9.01 -4.80
CA VAL A 347 -12.30 9.87 -5.60
C VAL A 347 -12.56 9.33 -6.97
#